data_AF-A0AA88KV94-F1
#
_entry.id   AF-A0AA88KV94-F1
#
_cell.length_a   1.000
_cell.length_b   1.000
_cell.length_c   1.000
_cell.angle_alpha   90.00
_cell.angle_beta   90.00
_cell.angle_gamma   90.00
#
_symmetry.space_group_name_H-M   'P 1'
#
loop_
_entity.id
_entity.type
_entity.pdbx_description
1 polymer ?
#
loop_
_entity_poly.entity_id
_entity_poly.type
_entity_poly.pdbx_seq_one_letter_code
_entity_poly.pdbx_strand_id
1 'polypeptide(L)'
;KESSQKTKNIVSIDGNVVSVTNPSDDSDVKRYTFDFAYWSCDGFQPSQNGVFIADEKHPNSRNFVGQLQIFNDLGTGLVKNALDGYNSTLFAYGQTGSGKSYTVMGYGPNKGIVPLFCESLFSALEESGNTFEVSVSMMEIYNERVRDLFDIKSKKGLRIREHPKKGFYAEGLKSRFGTSSSDLLTHIERGATNRTVAATNLNEVSSRAHTIVGVNVIQKKVNDKGEEMVKMAVVNLVDLAGSERVGSAGSSAERLKEGANINQSLACLGKCIHALAESAQGKQVKVPFRESSLTKLLMNALGGNSRTVMIATISPSDFNYEETLSTLRYADRAKKIKTKAVINEDPTAKLIRDLKTENEQLKKQFLKGPVDDSHVAKGKPLNDQEMLNLRKQWEADMKAQLKENELEAEKWKKSLEEKLKQANEEKEKVFAEQRKLEQEKKSRPHLLNLNADPQLTARIVYPLNREEMLIGNGKEKEPDILLVGPGINEKHAFLNCKDGGHLVILRPVNAACRVLINGSPVYKETKLHHNDRVLFGGTQLWVFKNPLEGETVRPSTVDVTFEYAQQEIAEKAGLKVSTTPANT
;
A
#
# COMPACT_ATOMS: atom_id res chain seq x y z
N LYS A 1 -10.67 -2.29 27.32
CA LYS A 1 -11.87 -3.16 27.15
C LYS A 1 -11.73 -4.47 27.93
N GLU A 2 -10.59 -5.14 27.88
CA GLU A 2 -10.34 -6.38 28.64
C GLU A 2 -10.27 -6.14 30.16
N SER A 3 -9.58 -5.07 30.63
CA SER A 3 -9.55 -4.71 32.06
C SER A 3 -10.93 -4.41 32.66
N SER A 4 -11.86 -3.88 31.86
CA SER A 4 -13.25 -3.66 32.28
C SER A 4 -14.10 -4.94 32.28
N GLN A 5 -13.63 -6.02 31.63
CA GLN A 5 -14.33 -7.31 31.52
C GLN A 5 -13.76 -8.38 32.47
N LYS A 6 -12.75 -8.06 33.30
CA LYS A 6 -12.10 -8.99 34.25
C LYS A 6 -11.55 -10.27 33.59
N THR A 7 -11.06 -10.19 32.36
CA THR A 7 -10.44 -11.30 31.64
C THR A 7 -9.11 -11.71 32.29
N LYS A 8 -8.82 -13.02 32.40
CA LYS A 8 -7.53 -13.52 32.89
C LYS A 8 -6.47 -13.39 31.80
N ASN A 9 -5.26 -12.94 32.16
CA ASN A 9 -4.11 -12.99 31.25
C ASN A 9 -3.61 -14.44 31.16
N ILE A 10 -3.55 -15.00 29.95
CA ILE A 10 -3.10 -16.36 29.64
C ILE A 10 -1.76 -16.41 28.90
N VAL A 11 -1.16 -15.26 28.56
CA VAL A 11 0.10 -15.18 27.80
C VAL A 11 1.21 -14.62 28.66
N SER A 12 2.38 -15.24 28.60
CA SER A 12 3.62 -14.71 29.15
C SER A 12 4.76 -14.80 28.12
N ILE A 13 5.67 -13.84 28.17
CA ILE A 13 6.84 -13.76 27.28
C ILE A 13 8.09 -13.73 28.15
N ASP A 14 9.04 -14.61 27.85
CA ASP A 14 10.36 -14.67 28.46
C ASP A 14 11.42 -14.77 27.36
N GLY A 15 12.12 -13.67 27.12
CA GLY A 15 13.00 -13.50 25.96
C GLY A 15 12.24 -13.79 24.66
N ASN A 16 12.66 -14.84 23.95
CA ASN A 16 12.07 -15.27 22.68
C ASN A 16 11.01 -16.37 22.82
N VAL A 17 10.66 -16.74 24.06
CA VAL A 17 9.70 -17.81 24.36
C VAL A 17 8.36 -17.20 24.73
N VAL A 18 7.31 -17.57 23.98
CA VAL A 18 5.93 -17.23 24.27
C VAL A 18 5.25 -18.44 24.90
N SER A 19 4.74 -18.28 26.11
CA SER A 19 4.00 -19.32 26.84
C SER A 19 2.52 -18.96 26.91
N VAL A 20 1.65 -19.92 26.63
CA VAL A 20 0.20 -19.79 26.72
C VAL A 20 -0.34 -20.82 27.68
N THR A 21 -1.00 -20.36 28.75
CA THR A 21 -1.62 -21.21 29.78
C THR A 21 -3.07 -21.46 29.42
N ASN A 22 -3.50 -22.72 29.52
CA ASN A 22 -4.90 -23.07 29.29
C ASN A 22 -5.79 -22.51 30.42
N PRO A 23 -6.83 -21.72 30.12
CA PRO A 23 -7.69 -21.13 31.15
C PRO A 23 -8.50 -22.17 31.94
N SER A 24 -8.68 -23.40 31.40
CA SER A 24 -9.38 -24.50 32.09
C SER A 24 -8.45 -25.43 32.88
N ASP A 25 -7.14 -25.36 32.64
CA ASP A 25 -6.13 -26.21 33.27
C ASP A 25 -4.81 -25.45 33.36
N ASP A 26 -4.54 -24.84 34.53
CA ASP A 26 -3.33 -24.05 34.75
C ASP A 26 -2.03 -24.88 34.64
N SER A 27 -2.10 -26.22 34.57
CA SER A 27 -0.95 -27.10 34.32
C SER A 27 -0.65 -27.31 32.82
N ASP A 28 -1.62 -27.10 31.92
CA ASP A 28 -1.43 -27.16 30.47
C ASP A 28 -0.86 -25.84 29.95
N VAL A 29 0.48 -25.75 29.97
CA VAL A 29 1.23 -24.60 29.44
C VAL A 29 1.92 -24.98 28.13
N LYS A 30 1.56 -24.29 27.05
CA LYS A 30 2.16 -24.48 25.72
C LYS A 30 3.21 -23.42 25.47
N ARG A 31 4.42 -23.84 25.07
CA ARG A 31 5.55 -22.95 24.82
C ARG A 31 5.95 -22.95 23.35
N TYR A 32 6.19 -21.75 22.82
CA TYR A 32 6.64 -21.53 21.45
C TYR A 32 7.88 -20.63 21.45
N THR A 33 8.87 -20.96 20.62
CA THR A 33 10.08 -20.15 20.46
C THR A 33 10.13 -19.55 19.05
N PHE A 34 10.37 -18.24 18.98
CA PHE A 34 10.45 -17.47 17.74
C PHE A 34 11.77 -16.70 17.65
N ASP A 35 12.00 -16.04 16.52
CA ASP A 35 13.19 -15.18 16.33
C ASP A 35 13.13 -13.96 17.25
N PHE A 36 11.92 -13.42 17.46
CA PHE A 36 11.63 -12.31 18.36
C PHE A 36 10.26 -12.51 19.03
N ALA A 37 10.10 -12.00 20.25
CA ALA A 37 8.81 -11.91 20.94
C ALA A 37 8.69 -10.55 21.64
N TYR A 38 7.54 -9.90 21.49
CA TYR A 38 7.31 -8.54 21.98
C TYR A 38 6.06 -8.48 22.86
N TRP A 39 6.15 -7.78 23.99
CA TRP A 39 5.01 -7.53 24.87
C TRP A 39 4.62 -6.05 24.80
N SER A 40 3.38 -5.76 24.41
CA SER A 40 2.88 -4.38 24.28
C SER A 40 1.50 -4.19 24.93
N CYS A 41 1.06 -5.13 25.77
CA CYS A 41 -0.30 -5.13 26.31
C CYS A 41 -0.49 -4.15 27.48
N ASP A 42 0.53 -4.00 28.33
CA ASP A 42 0.51 -3.16 29.52
C ASP A 42 1.92 -2.61 29.80
N GLY A 43 2.09 -1.93 30.93
CA GLY A 43 3.40 -1.37 31.31
C GLY A 43 3.79 -0.11 30.54
N PHE A 44 2.82 0.60 29.96
CA PHE A 44 3.06 1.82 29.18
C PHE A 44 2.25 3.01 29.67
N GLN A 45 2.78 4.21 29.37
CA GLN A 45 2.12 5.50 29.57
C GLN A 45 2.34 6.40 28.34
N PRO A 46 1.42 7.31 28.04
CA PRO A 46 1.64 8.30 26.99
C PRO A 46 2.73 9.30 27.43
N SER A 47 3.72 9.53 26.57
CA SER A 47 4.66 10.65 26.72
C SER A 47 3.98 12.00 26.45
N GLN A 48 4.69 13.11 26.65
CA GLN A 48 4.20 14.46 26.33
C GLN A 48 3.73 14.61 24.88
N ASN A 49 4.31 13.85 23.95
CA ASN A 49 3.96 13.86 22.53
C ASN A 49 2.93 12.76 22.17
N GLY A 50 2.37 12.07 23.17
CA GLY A 50 1.37 11.00 23.01
C GLY A 50 1.93 9.65 22.53
N VAL A 51 3.23 9.53 22.28
CA VAL A 51 3.90 8.25 21.99
C VAL A 51 3.94 7.42 23.27
N PHE A 52 3.57 6.14 23.19
CA PHE A 52 3.60 5.24 24.33
C PHE A 52 5.04 4.84 24.67
N ILE A 53 5.41 5.06 25.92
CA ILE A 53 6.70 4.73 26.51
C ILE A 53 6.48 3.84 27.74
N ALA A 54 7.53 3.15 28.18
CA ALA A 54 7.46 2.33 29.39
C ALA A 54 7.04 3.19 30.60
N ASP A 55 6.07 2.70 31.38
CA ASP A 55 5.67 3.31 32.64
C ASP A 55 6.55 2.74 33.76
N GLU A 56 7.53 3.50 34.23
CA GLU A 56 8.47 3.07 35.27
C GLU A 56 7.79 2.61 36.57
N LYS A 57 6.55 3.03 36.81
CA LYS A 57 5.78 2.66 38.01
C LYS A 57 5.02 1.34 37.84
N HIS A 58 4.90 0.83 36.62
CA HIS A 58 4.17 -0.40 36.34
C HIS A 58 5.07 -1.64 36.51
N PRO A 59 4.61 -2.72 37.18
CA PRO A 59 5.42 -3.93 37.36
C PRO A 59 5.94 -4.55 36.06
N ASN A 60 5.15 -4.48 34.98
CA ASN A 60 5.50 -5.00 33.66
C ASN A 60 6.24 -4.00 32.74
N SER A 61 6.67 -2.84 33.27
CA SER A 61 7.37 -1.80 32.50
C SER A 61 8.53 -2.31 31.67
N ARG A 62 9.33 -3.21 32.25
CA ARG A 62 10.54 -3.76 31.63
C ARG A 62 10.26 -4.66 30.44
N ASN A 63 9.04 -5.19 30.34
CA ASN A 63 8.63 -6.06 29.25
C ASN A 63 7.98 -5.26 28.12
N PHE A 64 7.60 -4.01 28.36
CA PHE A 64 6.94 -3.20 27.34
C PHE A 64 7.87 -2.89 26.16
N VAL A 65 7.40 -3.23 24.97
CA VAL A 65 8.06 -2.93 23.70
C VAL A 65 7.17 -1.98 22.89
N GLY A 66 7.71 -0.82 22.55
CA GLY A 66 7.05 0.18 21.72
C GLY A 66 7.32 0.03 20.23
N GLN A 67 6.58 0.79 19.42
CA GLN A 67 6.64 0.73 17.95
C GLN A 67 8.05 0.96 17.37
N LEU A 68 8.80 1.90 17.95
CA LEU A 68 10.15 2.22 17.48
C LEU A 68 11.12 1.05 17.66
N GLN A 69 11.01 0.31 18.76
CA GLN A 69 11.84 -0.86 19.01
C GLN A 69 11.51 -1.99 18.03
N ILE A 70 10.23 -2.27 17.79
CA ILE A 70 9.79 -3.24 16.78
C ILE A 70 10.33 -2.87 15.39
N PHE A 71 10.32 -1.58 15.05
CA PHE A 71 10.90 -1.09 13.80
C PHE A 71 12.42 -1.25 13.74
N ASN A 72 13.13 -0.98 14.84
CA ASN A 72 14.58 -1.17 14.88
C ASN A 72 14.97 -2.63 14.69
N ASP A 73 14.24 -3.56 15.29
CA ASP A 73 14.52 -4.99 15.23
C ASP A 73 14.16 -5.61 13.87
N LEU A 74 13.04 -5.18 13.25
CA LEU A 74 12.53 -5.79 12.01
C LEU A 74 12.61 -4.87 10.77
N GLY A 75 12.26 -3.60 10.94
CA GLY A 75 12.11 -2.63 9.85
C GLY A 75 13.43 -2.16 9.25
N THR A 76 14.48 -2.01 10.05
CA THR A 76 15.83 -1.66 9.57
C THR A 76 16.37 -2.71 8.58
N GLY A 77 16.08 -3.98 8.84
CA GLY A 77 16.39 -5.09 7.93
C GLY A 77 15.67 -4.97 6.59
N LEU A 78 14.42 -4.50 6.57
CA LEU A 78 13.67 -4.25 5.33
C LEU A 78 14.28 -3.11 4.53
N VAL A 79 14.69 -2.01 5.20
CA VAL A 79 15.37 -0.88 4.55
C VAL A 79 16.67 -1.35 3.91
N LYS A 80 17.50 -2.08 4.66
CA LYS A 80 18.75 -2.65 4.13
C LYS A 80 18.50 -3.56 2.93
N ASN A 81 17.52 -4.45 3.01
CA ASN A 81 17.19 -5.32 1.89
C ASN A 81 16.77 -4.52 0.64
N ALA A 82 15.99 -3.45 0.82
CA ALA A 82 15.58 -2.58 -0.28
C ALA A 82 16.78 -1.88 -0.94
N LEU A 83 17.72 -1.38 -0.13
CA LEU A 83 18.96 -0.76 -0.59
C LEU A 83 19.84 -1.76 -1.35
N ASP A 84 19.95 -2.98 -0.83
CA ASP A 84 20.77 -4.03 -1.44
C ASP A 84 20.19 -4.55 -2.76
N GLY A 85 18.89 -4.33 -3.02
CA GLY A 85 18.17 -4.79 -4.22
C GLY A 85 17.41 -6.11 -4.01
N TYR A 86 17.15 -6.52 -2.77
CA TYR A 86 16.34 -7.68 -2.46
C TYR A 86 14.86 -7.32 -2.38
N ASN A 87 14.01 -8.18 -2.94
CA ASN A 87 12.59 -8.13 -2.62
C ASN A 87 12.39 -8.50 -1.16
N SER A 88 11.48 -7.80 -0.48
CA SER A 88 11.13 -8.09 0.90
C SER A 88 9.63 -8.11 1.10
N THR A 89 9.16 -8.85 2.09
CA THR A 89 7.74 -8.85 2.46
C THR A 89 7.60 -8.96 3.96
N LEU A 90 6.86 -8.04 4.56
CA LEU A 90 6.43 -8.13 5.94
C LEU A 90 4.92 -8.23 5.98
N PHE A 91 4.39 -9.25 6.64
CA PHE A 91 2.95 -9.38 6.81
C PHE A 91 2.56 -9.60 8.27
N ALA A 92 1.52 -8.90 8.72
CA ALA A 92 0.93 -9.09 10.04
C ALA A 92 -0.25 -10.07 9.96
N TYR A 93 -0.27 -11.04 10.87
CA TYR A 93 -1.28 -12.09 10.97
C TYR A 93 -1.79 -12.21 12.42
N GLY A 94 -3.06 -12.54 12.59
CA GLY A 94 -3.71 -12.68 13.89
C GLY A 94 -5.19 -12.28 13.85
N GLN A 95 -5.90 -12.49 14.96
CA GLN A 95 -7.33 -12.17 15.03
C GLN A 95 -7.61 -10.66 14.99
N THR A 96 -8.84 -10.26 14.71
CA THR A 96 -9.26 -8.86 14.85
C THR A 96 -9.05 -8.38 16.28
N GLY A 97 -8.48 -7.18 16.42
CA GLY A 97 -8.14 -6.59 17.72
C GLY A 97 -6.80 -7.02 18.31
N SER A 98 -6.06 -7.96 17.71
CA SER A 98 -4.75 -8.42 18.23
C SER A 98 -3.59 -7.43 18.02
N GLY A 99 -3.77 -6.41 17.15
CA GLY A 99 -2.75 -5.38 16.90
C GLY A 99 -2.15 -5.33 15.49
N LYS A 100 -2.62 -6.14 14.52
CA LYS A 100 -2.10 -6.15 13.13
C LYS A 100 -1.93 -4.75 12.51
N SER A 101 -3.03 -4.00 12.38
CA SER A 101 -3.00 -2.66 11.79
C SER A 101 -2.22 -1.65 12.65
N TYR A 102 -2.21 -1.82 13.97
CA TYR A 102 -1.41 -0.99 14.87
C TYR A 102 0.09 -1.19 14.61
N THR A 103 0.54 -2.44 14.42
CA THR A 103 1.93 -2.72 14.09
C THR A 103 2.29 -2.22 12.68
N VAL A 104 1.45 -2.48 11.67
CA VAL A 104 1.77 -2.15 10.28
C VAL A 104 1.68 -0.65 10.01
N MET A 105 0.57 0.00 10.36
CA MET A 105 0.33 1.43 10.07
C MET A 105 0.58 2.32 11.30
N GLY A 106 0.13 1.88 12.47
CA GLY A 106 0.13 2.71 13.69
C GLY A 106 -1.06 3.66 13.78
N TYR A 107 -1.22 4.31 14.94
CA TYR A 107 -2.31 5.26 15.19
C TYR A 107 -1.79 6.52 15.90
N GLY A 108 -2.24 7.69 15.41
CA GLY A 108 -1.86 8.99 15.94
C GLY A 108 -0.34 9.15 16.02
N PRO A 109 0.23 9.50 17.19
CA PRO A 109 1.67 9.67 17.34
C PRO A 109 2.46 8.35 17.30
N ASN A 110 1.79 7.20 17.46
CA ASN A 110 2.43 5.88 17.49
C ASN A 110 2.51 5.30 16.07
N LYS A 111 3.45 5.81 15.28
CA LYS A 111 3.74 5.37 13.90
C LYS A 111 4.11 3.88 13.85
N GLY A 112 3.55 3.13 12.90
CA GLY A 112 3.87 1.72 12.67
C GLY A 112 5.04 1.50 11.71
N ILE A 113 5.19 0.26 11.27
CA ILE A 113 6.28 -0.15 10.36
C ILE A 113 6.26 0.62 9.05
N VAL A 114 5.10 0.82 8.42
CA VAL A 114 4.96 1.52 7.12
C VAL A 114 5.51 2.95 7.19
N PRO A 115 5.02 3.83 8.09
CA PRO A 115 5.54 5.20 8.17
C PRO A 115 7.03 5.27 8.52
N LEU A 116 7.47 4.48 9.49
CA LEU A 116 8.88 4.46 9.90
C LEU A 116 9.80 3.91 8.80
N PHE A 117 9.33 2.92 8.02
CA PHE A 117 10.05 2.39 6.86
C PHE A 117 10.22 3.44 5.78
N CYS A 118 9.16 4.18 5.44
CA CYS A 118 9.25 5.23 4.43
C CYS A 118 10.22 6.34 4.85
N GLU A 119 10.17 6.80 6.11
CA GLU A 119 11.09 7.81 6.63
C GLU A 119 12.54 7.33 6.56
N SER A 120 12.81 6.12 7.08
CA SER A 120 14.16 5.55 7.12
C SER A 120 14.70 5.20 5.73
N LEU A 121 13.84 4.76 4.81
CA LEU A 121 14.21 4.45 3.43
C LEU A 121 14.72 5.69 2.69
N PHE A 122 14.00 6.81 2.77
CA PHE A 122 14.43 8.05 2.12
C PHE A 122 15.71 8.59 2.73
N SER A 123 15.84 8.60 4.07
CA SER A 123 17.11 8.99 4.73
C SER A 123 18.28 8.17 4.21
N ALA A 124 18.15 6.85 4.17
CA ALA A 124 19.23 5.98 3.74
C ALA A 124 19.53 6.08 2.23
N LEU A 125 18.51 6.34 1.40
CA LEU A 125 18.69 6.58 -0.04
C LEU A 125 19.45 7.89 -0.30
N GLU A 126 19.10 8.97 0.43
CA GLU A 126 19.77 10.26 0.36
C GLU A 126 21.23 10.17 0.82
N GLU A 127 21.49 9.47 1.93
CA GLU A 127 22.84 9.20 2.44
C GLU A 127 23.69 8.38 1.47
N SER A 128 23.07 7.50 0.68
CA SER A 128 23.79 6.65 -0.27
C SER A 128 24.42 7.41 -1.45
N GLY A 129 23.95 8.64 -1.72
CA GLY A 129 24.40 9.45 -2.86
C GLY A 129 24.03 8.89 -4.24
N ASN A 130 23.27 7.79 -4.30
CA ASN A 130 22.83 7.19 -5.56
C ASN A 130 21.62 7.96 -6.11
N THR A 131 21.44 7.93 -7.43
CA THR A 131 20.17 8.37 -8.01
C THR A 131 19.11 7.31 -7.80
N PHE A 132 17.93 7.68 -7.34
CA PHE A 132 16.87 6.73 -7.00
C PHE A 132 15.49 7.19 -7.46
N GLU A 133 14.61 6.23 -7.63
CA GLU A 133 13.19 6.43 -7.94
C GLU A 133 12.38 5.52 -7.02
N VAL A 134 11.48 6.11 -6.25
CA VAL A 134 10.60 5.39 -5.33
C VAL A 134 9.17 5.56 -5.80
N SER A 135 8.44 4.44 -5.88
CA SER A 135 7.00 4.46 -6.11
C SER A 135 6.27 3.58 -5.12
N VAL A 136 5.04 3.97 -4.78
CA VAL A 136 4.14 3.18 -3.95
C VAL A 136 2.95 2.72 -4.77
N SER A 137 2.50 1.51 -4.50
CA SER A 137 1.24 0.94 -4.93
C SER A 137 0.47 0.48 -3.71
N MET A 138 -0.85 0.59 -3.72
CA MET A 138 -1.67 0.15 -2.60
C MET A 138 -2.92 -0.55 -3.12
N MET A 139 -3.14 -1.77 -2.66
CA MET A 139 -4.27 -2.58 -3.09
C MET A 139 -4.97 -3.25 -1.91
N GLU A 140 -6.26 -3.51 -2.10
CA GLU A 140 -7.09 -4.21 -1.15
C GLU A 140 -7.62 -5.50 -1.78
N ILE A 141 -7.57 -6.61 -1.04
CA ILE A 141 -8.19 -7.87 -1.42
C ILE A 141 -9.38 -8.10 -0.51
N TYR A 142 -10.57 -8.00 -1.07
CA TYR A 142 -11.83 -8.23 -0.37
C TYR A 142 -12.71 -9.17 -1.17
N ASN A 143 -13.19 -10.24 -0.55
CA ASN A 143 -14.07 -11.22 -1.20
C ASN A 143 -13.46 -11.76 -2.52
N GLU A 144 -12.17 -12.14 -2.48
CA GLU A 144 -11.34 -12.58 -3.62
C GLU A 144 -11.20 -11.58 -4.79
N ARG A 145 -11.71 -10.35 -4.64
CA ARG A 145 -11.55 -9.27 -5.61
C ARG A 145 -10.43 -8.33 -5.18
N VAL A 146 -9.51 -8.10 -6.09
CA VAL A 146 -8.43 -7.11 -5.90
C VAL A 146 -8.93 -5.74 -6.33
N ARG A 147 -8.72 -4.71 -5.52
CA ARG A 147 -9.07 -3.32 -5.79
C ARG A 147 -7.84 -2.44 -5.66
N ASP A 148 -7.70 -1.49 -6.57
CA ASP A 148 -6.68 -0.45 -6.49
C ASP A 148 -7.14 0.64 -5.52
N LEU A 149 -6.37 0.89 -4.46
CA LEU A 149 -6.70 1.92 -3.48
C LEU A 149 -6.32 3.34 -3.96
N PHE A 150 -5.65 3.48 -5.10
CA PHE A 150 -5.38 4.76 -5.77
C PHE A 150 -6.31 5.05 -6.96
N ASP A 151 -7.21 4.13 -7.31
CA ASP A 151 -8.22 4.33 -8.35
C ASP A 151 -9.62 3.91 -7.89
N ILE A 152 -10.28 4.82 -7.18
CA ILE A 152 -11.65 4.63 -6.66
C ILE A 152 -12.71 4.66 -7.78
N LYS A 153 -12.38 5.19 -8.96
CA LYS A 153 -13.33 5.30 -10.08
C LYS A 153 -13.57 3.93 -10.74
N SER A 154 -12.58 3.04 -10.70
CA SER A 154 -12.70 1.70 -11.25
C SER A 154 -13.51 0.79 -10.30
N LYS A 155 -14.79 0.60 -10.60
CA LYS A 155 -15.62 -0.42 -9.94
C LYS A 155 -15.27 -1.85 -10.35
N LYS A 156 -14.46 -2.02 -11.42
CA LYS A 156 -13.99 -3.34 -11.87
C LYS A 156 -12.73 -3.69 -11.08
N GLY A 157 -12.79 -4.80 -10.35
CA GLY A 157 -11.63 -5.34 -9.65
C GLY A 157 -10.49 -5.67 -10.63
N LEU A 158 -9.25 -5.55 -10.17
CA LEU A 158 -8.05 -5.87 -10.94
C LEU A 158 -7.96 -7.38 -11.19
N ARG A 159 -7.50 -7.75 -12.39
CA ARG A 159 -7.23 -9.15 -12.74
C ARG A 159 -5.82 -9.51 -12.31
N ILE A 160 -5.66 -10.69 -11.71
CA ILE A 160 -4.34 -11.23 -11.40
C ILE A 160 -3.83 -12.00 -12.62
N ARG A 161 -2.65 -11.63 -13.11
CA ARG A 161 -1.92 -12.33 -14.18
C ARG A 161 -0.63 -12.93 -13.65
N GLU A 162 -0.07 -13.87 -14.40
CA GLU A 162 1.19 -14.54 -14.07
C GLU A 162 2.25 -14.19 -15.11
N HIS A 163 3.42 -13.75 -14.67
CA HIS A 163 4.57 -13.52 -15.52
C HIS A 163 5.68 -14.53 -15.18
N PRO A 164 6.31 -15.19 -16.17
CA PRO A 164 7.30 -16.26 -15.92
C PRO A 164 8.44 -15.87 -14.96
N LYS A 165 8.90 -14.61 -15.02
CA LYS A 165 9.99 -14.11 -14.16
C LYS A 165 9.52 -13.33 -12.93
N LYS A 166 8.34 -12.72 -12.96
CA LYS A 166 7.87 -11.81 -11.88
C LYS A 166 6.89 -12.51 -10.94
N GLY A 167 6.38 -13.68 -11.31
CA GLY A 167 5.30 -14.34 -10.59
C GLY A 167 3.96 -13.66 -10.86
N PHE A 168 3.03 -13.80 -9.93
CA PHE A 168 1.70 -13.20 -10.06
C PHE A 168 1.73 -11.69 -9.76
N TYR A 169 0.96 -10.93 -10.53
CA TYR A 169 0.81 -9.48 -10.35
C TYR A 169 -0.62 -9.05 -10.68
N ALA A 170 -1.06 -7.93 -10.10
CA ALA A 170 -2.33 -7.31 -10.42
C ALA A 170 -2.18 -6.43 -11.68
N GLU A 171 -2.85 -6.82 -12.76
CA GLU A 171 -2.86 -6.06 -14.01
C GLU A 171 -3.61 -4.74 -13.83
N GLY A 172 -2.96 -3.63 -14.22
CA GLY A 172 -3.54 -2.29 -14.13
C GLY A 172 -3.42 -1.63 -12.76
N LEU A 173 -2.71 -2.25 -11.80
CA LEU A 173 -2.40 -1.62 -10.52
C LEU A 173 -1.55 -0.37 -10.73
N LYS A 174 -2.07 0.79 -10.29
CA LYS A 174 -1.37 2.06 -10.43
C LYS A 174 -0.33 2.22 -9.33
N SER A 175 0.82 2.77 -9.74
CA SER A 175 1.86 3.20 -8.82
C SER A 175 1.95 4.72 -8.83
N ARG A 176 2.29 5.31 -7.68
CA ARG A 176 2.51 6.75 -7.50
C ARG A 176 3.95 6.98 -7.10
N PHE A 177 4.63 7.85 -7.83
CA PHE A 177 6.00 8.23 -7.52
C PHE A 177 6.02 9.16 -6.32
N GLY A 178 6.92 8.90 -5.39
CA GLY A 178 7.20 9.78 -4.26
C GLY A 178 8.59 10.39 -4.40
N THR A 179 8.68 11.70 -4.19
CA THR A 179 9.95 12.45 -4.20
C THR A 179 10.56 12.64 -2.81
N SER A 180 9.77 12.40 -1.75
CA SER A 180 10.19 12.46 -0.36
C SER A 180 9.39 11.46 0.47
N SER A 181 9.83 11.20 1.71
CA SER A 181 9.09 10.37 2.67
C SER A 181 7.68 10.91 2.92
N SER A 182 7.53 12.23 3.11
CA SER A 182 6.25 12.90 3.33
C SER A 182 5.27 12.74 2.15
N ASP A 183 5.78 12.85 0.92
CA ASP A 183 5.01 12.67 -0.32
C ASP A 183 4.51 11.22 -0.45
N LEU A 184 5.40 10.24 -0.20
CA LEU A 184 5.04 8.82 -0.22
C LEU A 184 4.00 8.47 0.85
N LEU A 185 4.13 9.03 2.05
CA LEU A 185 3.17 8.85 3.14
C LEU A 185 1.82 9.47 2.83
N THR A 186 1.81 10.67 2.22
CA THR A 186 0.58 11.30 1.73
C THR A 186 -0.16 10.40 0.74
N HIS A 187 0.56 9.69 -0.13
CA HIS A 187 -0.05 8.70 -1.03
C HIS A 187 -0.63 7.52 -0.28
N ILE A 188 0.09 6.94 0.68
CA ILE A 188 -0.37 5.82 1.50
C ILE A 188 -1.62 6.21 2.32
N GLU A 189 -1.62 7.38 2.94
CA GLU A 189 -2.75 7.91 3.70
C GLU A 189 -4.00 8.09 2.81
N ARG A 190 -3.84 8.63 1.59
CA ARG A 190 -4.95 8.68 0.62
C ARG A 190 -5.51 7.29 0.32
N GLY A 191 -4.66 6.29 0.14
CA GLY A 191 -5.09 4.91 -0.07
C GLY A 191 -5.82 4.32 1.15
N ALA A 192 -5.35 4.63 2.36
CA ALA A 192 -6.00 4.24 3.61
C ALA A 192 -7.39 4.89 3.78
N THR A 193 -7.53 6.17 3.41
CA THR A 193 -8.84 6.86 3.40
C THR A 193 -9.80 6.22 2.41
N ASN A 194 -9.33 5.89 1.20
CA ASN A 194 -10.15 5.23 0.19
C ASN A 194 -10.65 3.86 0.66
N ARG A 195 -9.84 3.15 1.45
CA ARG A 195 -10.24 1.92 2.14
C ARG A 195 -11.39 2.17 3.12
N THR A 196 -11.27 3.19 3.97
CA THR A 196 -12.30 3.53 4.97
C THR A 196 -13.62 3.96 4.33
N VAL A 197 -13.59 4.77 3.27
CA VAL A 197 -14.80 5.18 2.53
C VAL A 197 -15.54 3.99 1.93
N ALA A 198 -14.80 2.98 1.43
CA ALA A 198 -15.39 1.73 0.96
C ALA A 198 -16.03 0.93 2.11
N ALA A 199 -15.41 0.94 3.30
CA ALA A 199 -15.90 0.25 4.49
C ALA A 199 -17.11 0.91 5.17
N THR A 200 -17.31 2.22 5.02
CA THR A 200 -18.54 2.88 5.48
C THR A 200 -19.74 2.60 4.57
N ASN A 201 -19.49 2.30 3.29
CA ASN A 201 -20.54 1.93 2.33
C ASN A 201 -20.99 0.45 2.44
N LEU A 202 -20.20 -0.38 3.12
CA LEU A 202 -20.39 -1.82 3.30
C LEU A 202 -19.88 -2.17 4.71
N ASN A 203 -20.77 -2.36 5.70
CA ASN A 203 -20.48 -2.66 7.12
C ASN A 203 -19.03 -3.12 7.45
N GLU A 204 -18.35 -2.47 8.39
CA GLU A 204 -17.11 -2.90 9.08
C GLU A 204 -16.12 -3.77 8.24
N VAL A 205 -15.75 -3.30 7.05
CA VAL A 205 -14.90 -4.05 6.09
C VAL A 205 -13.41 -4.08 6.46
N SER A 206 -12.92 -3.19 7.34
CA SER A 206 -11.48 -3.06 7.61
C SER A 206 -10.84 -4.29 8.26
N SER A 207 -11.59 -5.08 9.04
CA SER A 207 -11.13 -6.33 9.65
C SER A 207 -11.20 -7.54 8.68
N ARG A 208 -11.88 -7.36 7.54
CA ARG A 208 -12.29 -8.42 6.61
C ARG A 208 -11.57 -8.36 5.26
N ALA A 209 -10.73 -7.36 5.04
CA ALA A 209 -9.98 -7.19 3.82
C ALA A 209 -8.47 -7.22 4.09
N HIS A 210 -7.71 -7.78 3.15
CA HIS A 210 -6.25 -7.73 3.19
C HIS A 210 -5.78 -6.47 2.50
N THR A 211 -4.85 -5.74 3.10
CA THR A 211 -4.23 -4.55 2.52
C THR A 211 -2.77 -4.84 2.19
N ILE A 212 -2.34 -4.53 0.98
CA ILE A 212 -0.94 -4.67 0.54
C ILE A 212 -0.46 -3.29 0.10
N VAL A 213 0.56 -2.77 0.79
CA VAL A 213 1.33 -1.59 0.39
C VAL A 213 2.63 -2.08 -0.24
N GLY A 214 2.76 -1.89 -1.56
CA GLY A 214 3.97 -2.26 -2.30
C GLY A 214 4.81 -1.03 -2.59
N VAL A 215 6.00 -0.95 -1.99
CA VAL A 215 7.00 0.10 -2.28
C VAL A 215 8.04 -0.45 -3.25
N ASN A 216 8.12 0.14 -4.42
CA ASN A 216 9.12 -0.18 -5.44
C ASN A 216 10.26 0.84 -5.34
N VAL A 217 11.48 0.34 -5.24
CA VAL A 217 12.70 1.15 -5.17
C VAL A 217 13.57 0.78 -6.36
N ILE A 218 13.93 1.78 -7.17
CA ILE A 218 14.89 1.65 -8.26
C ILE A 218 16.08 2.53 -7.89
N GLN A 219 17.26 1.95 -7.85
CA GLN A 219 18.51 2.68 -7.59
C GLN A 219 19.42 2.56 -8.79
N LYS A 220 20.02 3.68 -9.17
CA LYS A 220 21.01 3.78 -10.24
C LYS A 220 22.29 4.32 -9.65
N LYS A 221 23.34 3.50 -9.77
CA LYS A 221 24.70 3.82 -9.34
C LYS A 221 25.63 3.74 -10.54
N VAL A 222 26.53 4.70 -10.69
CA VAL A 222 27.63 4.59 -11.65
C VAL A 222 28.82 3.98 -10.93
N ASN A 223 29.37 2.88 -11.45
CA ASN A 223 30.57 2.27 -10.86
C ASN A 223 31.84 3.04 -11.25
N ASP A 224 32.97 2.70 -10.63
CA ASP A 224 34.26 3.36 -10.88
C ASP A 224 34.74 3.23 -12.34
N LYS A 225 34.15 2.31 -13.12
CA LYS A 225 34.40 2.10 -14.55
C LYS A 225 33.47 2.93 -15.44
N GLY A 226 32.62 3.79 -14.88
CA GLY A 226 31.66 4.62 -15.61
C GLY A 226 30.40 3.87 -16.08
N GLU A 227 30.14 2.68 -15.56
CA GLU A 227 29.00 1.85 -15.96
C GLU A 227 27.83 2.03 -15.01
N GLU A 228 26.62 2.18 -15.57
CA GLU A 228 25.39 2.25 -14.80
C GLU A 228 24.97 0.86 -14.29
N MET A 229 24.88 0.72 -12.97
CA MET A 229 24.29 -0.41 -12.28
C MET A 229 22.91 0.00 -11.78
N VAL A 230 21.88 -0.73 -12.23
CA VAL A 230 20.51 -0.53 -11.78
C VAL A 230 20.09 -1.68 -10.87
N LYS A 231 19.71 -1.35 -9.64
CA LYS A 231 19.11 -2.28 -8.68
C LYS A 231 17.63 -1.99 -8.52
N MET A 232 16.84 -3.04 -8.34
CA MET A 232 15.41 -2.95 -8.10
C MET A 232 15.04 -3.73 -6.85
N ALA A 233 14.16 -3.19 -6.03
CA ALA A 233 13.58 -3.89 -4.90
C ALA A 233 12.09 -3.61 -4.81
N VAL A 234 11.32 -4.66 -4.49
CA VAL A 234 9.90 -4.55 -4.15
C VAL A 234 9.74 -4.93 -2.69
N VAL A 235 9.27 -4.00 -1.87
CA VAL A 235 8.95 -4.22 -0.46
C VAL A 235 7.44 -4.22 -0.29
N ASN A 236 6.89 -5.38 0.08
CA ASN A 236 5.46 -5.53 0.36
C ASN A 236 5.22 -5.47 1.87
N LEU A 237 4.44 -4.50 2.32
CA LEU A 237 3.99 -4.36 3.71
C LEU A 237 2.50 -4.70 3.75
N VAL A 238 2.15 -5.77 4.46
CA VAL A 238 0.84 -6.43 4.35
C VAL A 238 0.14 -6.46 5.70
N ASP A 239 -1.09 -5.97 5.72
CA ASP A 239 -2.03 -6.08 6.83
C ASP A 239 -3.13 -7.07 6.44
N LEU A 240 -3.10 -8.28 7.00
CA LEU A 240 -4.06 -9.32 6.67
C LEU A 240 -5.39 -9.11 7.42
N ALA A 241 -6.46 -9.67 6.88
CA ALA A 241 -7.74 -9.78 7.57
C ALA A 241 -7.62 -10.60 8.87
N GLY A 242 -8.61 -10.46 9.75
CA GLY A 242 -8.72 -11.25 10.97
C GLY A 242 -8.68 -12.75 10.70
N SER A 243 -7.88 -13.48 11.48
CA SER A 243 -7.75 -14.94 11.37
C SER A 243 -8.88 -15.72 12.03
N GLU A 244 -9.73 -15.04 12.81
CA GLU A 244 -10.80 -15.66 13.57
C GLU A 244 -11.87 -16.30 12.68
N ARG A 245 -12.45 -17.39 13.16
CA ARG A 245 -13.55 -18.05 12.45
C ARG A 245 -14.84 -17.26 12.62
N VAL A 246 -15.43 -16.82 11.50
CA VAL A 246 -16.77 -16.22 11.50
C VAL A 246 -17.80 -17.27 11.94
N GLY A 247 -18.41 -17.07 13.11
CA GLY A 247 -19.49 -17.92 13.62
C GLY A 247 -20.71 -17.92 12.68
N SER A 248 -21.26 -19.10 12.40
CA SER A 248 -22.31 -19.31 11.41
C SER A 248 -23.73 -18.98 11.89
N ALA A 249 -23.91 -18.50 13.12
CA ALA A 249 -25.24 -18.31 13.71
C ALA A 249 -25.84 -16.93 13.37
N GLY A 250 -26.83 -16.90 12.48
CA GLY A 250 -27.76 -15.76 12.33
C GLY A 250 -27.37 -14.66 11.33
N SER A 251 -26.35 -14.85 10.50
CA SER A 251 -25.99 -13.88 9.46
C SER A 251 -26.74 -14.14 8.14
N SER A 252 -27.07 -13.08 7.39
CA SER A 252 -27.72 -13.17 6.08
C SER A 252 -26.88 -14.02 5.10
N ALA A 253 -27.53 -14.65 4.11
CA ALA A 253 -26.86 -15.51 3.12
C ALA A 253 -25.67 -14.82 2.40
N GLU A 254 -25.75 -13.51 2.19
CA GLU A 254 -24.66 -12.71 1.61
C GLU A 254 -23.46 -12.58 2.57
N ARG A 255 -23.70 -12.37 3.86
CA ARG A 255 -22.64 -12.30 4.89
C ARG A 255 -21.98 -13.67 5.12
N LEU A 256 -22.74 -14.76 5.00
CA LEU A 256 -22.19 -16.11 5.02
C LEU A 256 -21.25 -16.37 3.84
N LYS A 257 -21.65 -15.96 2.62
CA LYS A 257 -20.82 -16.10 1.42
C LYS A 257 -19.57 -15.22 1.46
N GLU A 258 -19.70 -14.00 1.98
CA GLU A 258 -18.58 -13.09 2.23
C GLU A 258 -17.59 -13.68 3.24
N GLY A 259 -18.07 -14.13 4.40
CA GLY A 259 -17.24 -14.78 5.42
C GLY A 259 -16.55 -16.04 4.90
N ALA A 260 -17.23 -16.84 4.07
CA ALA A 260 -16.64 -18.01 3.42
C ALA A 260 -15.47 -17.64 2.50
N ASN A 261 -15.60 -16.58 1.72
CA ASN A 261 -14.55 -16.14 0.79
C ASN A 261 -13.38 -15.43 1.49
N ILE A 262 -13.63 -14.68 2.57
CA ILE A 262 -12.56 -14.13 3.40
C ILE A 262 -11.77 -15.27 4.03
N ASN A 263 -12.46 -16.24 4.62
CA ASN A 263 -11.82 -17.43 5.21
C ASN A 263 -11.15 -18.30 4.14
N GLN A 264 -11.63 -18.32 2.90
CA GLN A 264 -10.98 -19.02 1.79
C GLN A 264 -9.55 -18.49 1.59
N SER A 265 -9.37 -17.17 1.57
CA SER A 265 -8.05 -16.56 1.35
C SER A 265 -7.03 -16.96 2.43
N LEU A 266 -7.42 -16.91 3.71
CA LEU A 266 -6.59 -17.26 4.86
C LEU A 266 -6.41 -18.78 5.04
N ALA A 267 -7.44 -19.57 4.76
CA ALA A 267 -7.35 -21.03 4.76
C ALA A 267 -6.40 -21.51 3.66
N CYS A 268 -6.48 -20.92 2.46
CA CYS A 268 -5.54 -21.18 1.37
C CYS A 268 -4.10 -20.80 1.76
N LEU A 269 -3.92 -19.64 2.41
CA LEU A 269 -2.62 -19.24 2.95
C LEU A 269 -2.08 -20.29 3.93
N GLY A 270 -2.95 -20.82 4.80
CA GLY A 270 -2.59 -21.89 5.75
C GLY A 270 -2.18 -23.19 5.07
N LYS A 271 -2.90 -23.61 4.02
CA LYS A 271 -2.52 -24.75 3.19
C LYS A 271 -1.16 -24.53 2.53
N CYS A 272 -0.90 -23.34 1.99
CA CYS A 272 0.38 -23.00 1.36
C CYS A 272 1.53 -23.08 2.36
N ILE A 273 1.36 -22.50 3.56
CA ILE A 273 2.38 -22.55 4.62
C ILE A 273 2.63 -23.99 5.09
N HIS A 274 1.58 -24.79 5.25
CA HIS A 274 1.74 -26.21 5.58
C HIS A 274 2.54 -26.96 4.50
N ALA A 275 2.15 -26.83 3.23
CA ALA A 275 2.82 -27.50 2.12
C ALA A 275 4.28 -27.04 1.97
N LEU A 276 4.56 -25.75 2.18
CA LEU A 276 5.91 -25.19 2.12
C LEU A 276 6.79 -25.67 3.29
N ALA A 277 6.23 -25.77 4.50
CA ALA A 277 6.94 -26.30 5.65
C ALA A 277 7.30 -27.79 5.46
N GLU A 278 6.41 -28.58 4.87
CA GLU A 278 6.69 -29.97 4.51
C GLU A 278 7.72 -30.09 3.38
N SER A 279 7.64 -29.20 2.38
CA SER A 279 8.62 -29.13 1.29
C SER A 279 10.03 -28.79 1.79
N ALA A 280 10.13 -27.89 2.78
CA ALA A 280 11.40 -27.57 3.43
C ALA A 280 12.02 -28.76 4.19
N GLN A 281 11.22 -29.78 4.53
CA GLN A 281 11.66 -31.04 5.13
C GLN A 281 11.99 -32.13 4.08
N GLY A 282 11.97 -31.78 2.79
CA GLY A 282 12.33 -32.70 1.69
C GLY A 282 11.16 -33.47 1.09
N LYS A 283 9.91 -33.22 1.50
CA LYS A 283 8.73 -33.83 0.88
C LYS A 283 8.40 -33.13 -0.44
N GLN A 284 8.14 -33.88 -1.51
CA GLN A 284 7.59 -33.28 -2.73
C GLN A 284 6.10 -33.02 -2.58
N VAL A 285 5.74 -31.77 -2.25
CA VAL A 285 4.35 -31.34 -2.08
C VAL A 285 4.04 -30.22 -3.07
N LYS A 286 2.93 -30.35 -3.79
CA LYS A 286 2.44 -29.28 -4.66
C LYS A 286 1.80 -28.18 -3.81
N VAL A 287 2.31 -26.96 -3.91
CA VAL A 287 1.81 -25.82 -3.14
C VAL A 287 0.63 -25.14 -3.86
N PRO A 288 -0.54 -24.99 -3.21
CA PRO A 288 -1.77 -24.52 -3.86
C PRO A 288 -1.87 -22.99 -4.01
N PHE A 289 -0.82 -22.31 -4.48
CA PHE A 289 -0.82 -20.84 -4.60
C PHE A 289 -1.96 -20.27 -5.46
N ARG A 290 -2.50 -21.06 -6.38
CA ARG A 290 -3.54 -20.63 -7.33
C ARG A 290 -4.97 -20.65 -6.77
N GLU A 291 -5.18 -21.20 -5.57
CA GLU A 291 -6.51 -21.35 -4.96
C GLU A 291 -7.10 -20.06 -4.40
N SER A 292 -6.29 -19.02 -4.13
CA SER A 292 -6.79 -17.69 -3.76
C SER A 292 -6.02 -16.54 -4.37
N SER A 293 -6.66 -15.38 -4.47
CA SER A 293 -6.05 -14.13 -4.94
C SER A 293 -4.88 -13.70 -4.05
N LEU A 294 -5.02 -13.86 -2.73
CA LEU A 294 -3.97 -13.56 -1.75
C LEU A 294 -2.73 -14.44 -1.95
N THR A 295 -2.91 -15.76 -2.07
CA THR A 295 -1.76 -16.68 -2.21
C THR A 295 -1.07 -16.57 -3.55
N LYS A 296 -1.79 -16.16 -4.61
CA LYS A 296 -1.16 -15.78 -5.88
C LYS A 296 -0.21 -14.61 -5.68
N LEU A 297 -0.70 -13.50 -5.13
CA LEU A 297 0.09 -12.29 -4.95
C LEU A 297 1.25 -12.46 -3.95
N LEU A 298 1.08 -13.30 -2.93
CA LEU A 298 2.12 -13.60 -1.94
C LEU A 298 3.01 -14.81 -2.30
N MET A 299 2.88 -15.39 -3.49
CA MET A 299 3.66 -16.57 -3.90
C MET A 299 5.17 -16.35 -3.73
N ASN A 300 5.67 -15.21 -4.19
CA ASN A 300 7.09 -14.87 -4.09
C ASN A 300 7.53 -14.63 -2.63
N ALA A 301 6.63 -14.10 -1.79
CA ALA A 301 6.88 -13.88 -0.38
C ALA A 301 7.04 -15.20 0.39
N LEU A 302 6.20 -16.20 0.08
CA LEU A 302 6.19 -17.42 0.88
C LEU A 302 7.22 -18.44 0.43
N GLY A 303 7.50 -18.57 -0.87
CA GLY A 303 8.39 -19.64 -1.36
C GLY A 303 9.31 -19.23 -2.50
N GLY A 304 9.36 -17.94 -2.84
CA GLY A 304 10.08 -17.45 -4.01
C GLY A 304 11.20 -16.47 -3.68
N ASN A 305 11.36 -15.50 -4.57
CA ASN A 305 12.37 -14.44 -4.47
C ASN A 305 11.86 -13.31 -3.56
N SER A 306 11.97 -13.50 -2.24
CA SER A 306 11.69 -12.48 -1.23
C SER A 306 12.33 -12.84 0.11
N ARG A 307 12.80 -11.83 0.85
CA ARG A 307 13.10 -11.96 2.28
C ARG A 307 11.83 -11.65 3.07
N THR A 308 11.34 -12.61 3.83
CA THR A 308 9.99 -12.51 4.40
C THR A 308 9.96 -12.58 5.91
N VAL A 309 9.21 -11.64 6.49
CA VAL A 309 8.97 -11.50 7.93
C VAL A 309 7.48 -11.68 8.19
N MET A 310 7.14 -12.55 9.12
CA MET A 310 5.77 -12.71 9.61
C MET A 310 5.69 -12.11 11.02
N ILE A 311 4.77 -11.17 11.25
CA ILE A 311 4.43 -10.71 12.60
C ILE A 311 3.14 -11.39 13.03
N ALA A 312 3.25 -12.31 13.99
CA ALA A 312 2.10 -12.96 14.61
C ALA A 312 1.63 -12.15 15.82
N THR A 313 0.47 -11.51 15.69
CA THR A 313 -0.15 -10.68 16.74
C THR A 313 -1.22 -11.49 17.47
N ILE A 314 -1.19 -11.48 18.81
CA ILE A 314 -2.07 -12.29 19.67
C ILE A 314 -2.69 -11.43 20.77
N SER A 315 -3.85 -11.84 21.29
CA SER A 315 -4.43 -11.25 22.51
C SER A 315 -4.03 -12.09 23.73
N PRO A 316 -3.70 -11.43 24.86
CA PRO A 316 -3.40 -12.13 26.12
C PRO A 316 -4.66 -12.57 26.89
N SER A 317 -5.86 -12.24 26.41
CA SER A 317 -7.12 -12.57 27.08
C SER A 317 -7.47 -14.06 26.99
N ASP A 318 -7.92 -14.64 28.10
CA ASP A 318 -8.45 -16.00 28.20
C ASP A 318 -9.59 -16.29 27.22
N PHE A 319 -10.45 -15.30 26.94
CA PHE A 319 -11.52 -15.40 25.96
C PHE A 319 -11.01 -15.75 24.55
N ASN A 320 -9.77 -15.37 24.24
CA ASN A 320 -9.14 -15.54 22.93
C ASN A 320 -8.19 -16.75 22.87
N TYR A 321 -8.18 -17.63 23.89
CA TYR A 321 -7.23 -18.75 24.01
C TYR A 321 -7.08 -19.58 22.72
N GLU A 322 -8.18 -20.02 22.11
CA GLU A 322 -8.15 -20.86 20.90
C GLU A 322 -7.54 -20.13 19.68
N GLU A 323 -7.86 -18.85 19.52
CA GLU A 323 -7.36 -18.02 18.42
C GLU A 323 -5.88 -17.65 18.61
N THR A 324 -5.47 -17.35 19.84
CA THR A 324 -4.05 -17.17 20.20
C THR A 324 -3.25 -18.44 19.92
N LEU A 325 -3.76 -19.61 20.32
CA LEU A 325 -3.09 -20.89 20.08
C LEU A 325 -3.02 -21.23 18.58
N SER A 326 -4.09 -20.97 17.83
CA SER A 326 -4.13 -21.13 16.38
C SER A 326 -3.07 -20.27 15.68
N THR A 327 -2.96 -19.01 16.08
CA THR A 327 -1.99 -18.04 15.55
C THR A 327 -0.55 -18.49 15.81
N LEU A 328 -0.23 -18.95 17.04
CA LEU A 328 1.11 -19.43 17.39
C LEU A 328 1.49 -20.71 16.65
N ARG A 329 0.57 -21.66 16.51
CA ARG A 329 0.77 -22.88 15.70
C ARG A 329 0.99 -22.57 14.23
N TYR A 330 0.42 -21.47 13.74
CA TYR A 330 0.61 -21.00 12.38
C TYR A 330 2.01 -20.42 12.20
N ALA A 331 2.44 -19.55 13.12
CA ALA A 331 3.77 -18.96 13.13
C ALA A 331 4.89 -20.01 13.28
N ASP A 332 4.69 -21.03 14.14
CA ASP A 332 5.67 -22.12 14.32
C ASP A 332 5.87 -22.96 13.04
N ARG A 333 4.85 -23.03 12.18
CA ARG A 333 4.96 -23.66 10.86
C ARG A 333 5.64 -22.72 9.86
N ALA A 334 5.26 -21.44 9.86
CA ALA A 334 5.80 -20.45 8.95
C ALA A 334 7.33 -20.29 9.08
N LYS A 335 7.88 -20.33 10.30
CA LYS A 335 9.35 -20.22 10.50
C LYS A 335 10.17 -21.36 9.87
N LYS A 336 9.54 -22.48 9.50
CA LYS A 336 10.22 -23.63 8.86
C LYS A 336 10.42 -23.44 7.35
N ILE A 337 9.75 -22.44 6.77
CA ILE A 337 9.79 -22.17 5.34
C ILE A 337 11.11 -21.49 4.97
N LYS A 338 11.74 -21.95 3.88
CA LYS A 338 12.97 -21.38 3.35
C LYS A 338 12.70 -20.71 2.01
N THR A 339 12.88 -19.39 1.93
CA THR A 339 12.80 -18.63 0.68
C THR A 339 14.17 -18.57 -0.01
N LYS A 340 14.18 -18.21 -1.30
CA LYS A 340 15.41 -18.03 -2.10
C LYS A 340 15.45 -16.62 -2.66
N ALA A 341 15.85 -15.67 -1.80
CA ALA A 341 15.98 -14.27 -2.20
C ALA A 341 17.25 -14.03 -3.01
N VAL A 342 17.13 -13.29 -4.11
CA VAL A 342 18.24 -12.85 -4.96
C VAL A 342 18.21 -11.34 -5.15
N ILE A 343 19.36 -10.74 -5.40
CA ILE A 343 19.46 -9.32 -5.75
C ILE A 343 18.87 -9.14 -7.15
N ASN A 344 17.88 -8.25 -7.27
CA ASN A 344 17.31 -7.91 -8.56
C ASN A 344 18.13 -6.76 -9.16
N GLU A 345 18.93 -7.11 -10.14
CA GLU A 345 19.62 -6.16 -11.00
C GLU A 345 18.97 -6.18 -12.37
N ASP A 346 19.08 -5.07 -13.11
CA ASP A 346 18.66 -5.06 -14.50
C ASP A 346 19.39 -6.19 -15.26
N PRO A 347 18.66 -7.13 -15.88
CA PRO A 347 19.27 -8.29 -16.55
C PRO A 347 20.24 -7.88 -17.65
N THR A 348 20.00 -6.74 -18.29
CA THR A 348 20.83 -6.15 -19.35
C THR A 348 22.10 -5.59 -18.74
N ALA A 349 22.01 -4.81 -17.65
CA ALA A 349 23.18 -4.28 -16.95
C ALA A 349 24.04 -5.39 -16.34
N LYS A 350 23.39 -6.44 -15.81
CA LYS A 350 24.05 -7.63 -15.29
C LYS A 350 24.74 -8.41 -16.42
N LEU A 351 24.03 -8.70 -17.51
CA LEU A 351 24.60 -9.40 -18.66
C LEU A 351 25.76 -8.63 -19.29
N ILE A 352 25.63 -7.31 -19.47
CA ILE A 352 26.73 -6.46 -19.97
C ILE A 352 27.94 -6.55 -19.05
N ARG A 353 27.75 -6.53 -17.73
CA ARG A 353 28.84 -6.63 -16.76
C ARG A 353 29.49 -8.01 -16.77
N ASP A 354 28.69 -9.07 -16.78
CA ASP A 354 29.16 -10.45 -16.83
C ASP A 354 29.95 -10.66 -18.14
N LEU A 355 29.42 -10.22 -19.28
CA LEU A 355 30.10 -10.25 -20.59
C LEU A 355 31.38 -9.40 -20.61
N LYS A 356 31.40 -8.22 -19.99
CA LYS A 356 32.61 -7.39 -19.90
C LYS A 356 33.67 -8.03 -19.00
N THR A 357 33.25 -8.64 -17.91
CA THR A 357 34.14 -9.36 -16.99
C THR A 357 34.71 -10.60 -17.68
N GLU A 358 33.88 -11.36 -18.38
CA GLU A 358 34.28 -12.49 -19.21
C GLU A 358 35.20 -12.03 -20.34
N ASN A 359 34.91 -10.90 -21.00
CA ASN A 359 35.81 -10.31 -21.99
C ASN A 359 37.16 -9.88 -21.40
N GLU A 360 37.19 -9.30 -20.21
CA GLU A 360 38.45 -8.99 -19.51
C GLU A 360 39.21 -10.28 -19.14
N GLN A 361 38.51 -11.33 -18.71
CA GLN A 361 39.10 -12.63 -18.39
C GLN A 361 39.64 -13.33 -19.64
N LEU A 362 38.87 -13.37 -20.73
CA LEU A 362 39.27 -13.90 -22.03
C LEU A 362 40.43 -13.11 -22.62
N LYS A 363 40.43 -11.76 -22.53
CA LYS A 363 41.58 -10.93 -22.91
C LYS A 363 42.82 -11.25 -22.06
N LYS A 364 42.66 -11.48 -20.76
CA LYS A 364 43.76 -11.91 -19.88
C LYS A 364 44.26 -13.31 -20.21
N GLN A 365 43.38 -14.25 -20.57
CA GLN A 365 43.76 -15.59 -21.04
C GLN A 365 44.45 -15.52 -22.42
N PHE A 366 44.00 -14.63 -23.30
CA PHE A 366 44.63 -14.34 -24.58
C PHE A 366 46.05 -13.78 -24.42
N LEU A 367 46.23 -12.82 -23.50
CA LEU A 367 47.54 -12.26 -23.14
C LEU A 367 48.48 -13.28 -22.48
N LYS A 368 47.94 -14.29 -21.80
CA LYS A 368 48.72 -15.37 -21.17
C LYS A 368 49.12 -16.48 -22.15
N GLY A 369 48.49 -16.57 -23.31
CA GLY A 369 48.76 -17.64 -24.29
C GLY A 369 48.35 -19.04 -23.79
N PRO A 370 48.09 -20.00 -24.69
CA PRO A 370 47.78 -21.37 -24.36
C PRO A 370 49.07 -22.18 -24.27
N VAL A 371 49.90 -21.93 -23.24
CA VAL A 371 50.87 -22.94 -22.77
C VAL A 371 51.11 -22.69 -21.28
N ASP A 372 50.41 -23.42 -20.43
CA ASP A 372 51.02 -23.85 -19.18
C ASP A 372 51.75 -25.16 -19.53
N ASP A 373 53.07 -25.17 -19.36
CA ASP A 373 53.97 -26.31 -19.64
C ASP A 373 53.68 -27.54 -18.75
N SER A 374 52.59 -27.53 -18.00
CA SER A 374 52.26 -28.50 -16.97
C SER A 374 51.41 -29.68 -17.45
N HIS A 375 50.91 -29.70 -18.70
CA HIS A 375 50.01 -30.76 -19.20
C HIS A 375 50.50 -31.51 -20.46
N VAL A 376 51.79 -31.49 -20.79
CA VAL A 376 52.39 -32.42 -21.77
C VAL A 376 52.77 -33.72 -21.07
N ALA A 377 51.77 -34.44 -20.57
CA ALA A 377 51.95 -35.83 -20.13
C ALA A 377 50.72 -36.64 -20.51
N LYS A 378 50.86 -37.40 -21.60
CA LYS A 378 49.98 -38.45 -22.15
C LYS A 378 49.01 -38.03 -23.27
N GLY A 379 49.53 -37.92 -24.48
CA GLY A 379 48.77 -37.92 -25.73
C GLY A 379 49.67 -37.50 -26.90
N LYS A 380 49.59 -38.16 -28.06
CA LYS A 380 50.45 -37.96 -29.23
C LYS A 380 50.68 -36.46 -29.54
N PRO A 381 51.91 -36.05 -29.93
CA PRO A 381 52.18 -34.66 -30.29
C PRO A 381 51.35 -34.32 -31.53
N LEU A 382 50.46 -33.32 -31.41
CA LEU A 382 49.83 -32.70 -32.57
C LEU A 382 50.92 -31.95 -33.35
N ASN A 383 50.83 -31.98 -34.69
CA ASN A 383 51.81 -31.32 -35.54
C ASN A 383 51.62 -29.80 -35.46
N ASP A 384 52.70 -29.01 -35.57
CA ASP A 384 52.67 -27.54 -35.38
C ASP A 384 51.64 -26.85 -36.31
N GLN A 385 51.40 -27.44 -37.48
CA GLN A 385 50.39 -26.98 -38.45
C GLN A 385 48.94 -27.13 -37.94
N GLU A 386 48.64 -28.21 -37.21
CA GLU A 386 47.30 -28.51 -36.67
C GLU A 386 46.98 -27.59 -35.48
N MET A 387 47.97 -27.33 -34.63
CA MET A 387 47.87 -26.35 -33.53
C MET A 387 47.67 -24.92 -34.04
N LEU A 388 48.35 -24.54 -35.13
CA LEU A 388 48.20 -23.21 -35.73
C LEU A 388 46.82 -23.03 -36.39
N ASN A 389 46.30 -24.08 -37.05
CA ASN A 389 44.98 -24.05 -37.66
C ASN A 389 43.87 -24.02 -36.60
N LEU A 390 43.99 -24.81 -35.52
CA LEU A 390 43.06 -24.74 -34.39
C LEU A 390 43.02 -23.35 -33.76
N ARG A 391 44.19 -22.71 -33.56
CA ARG A 391 44.29 -21.35 -33.03
C ARG A 391 43.59 -20.32 -33.90
N LYS A 392 43.79 -20.38 -35.22
CA LYS A 392 43.14 -19.47 -36.18
C LYS A 392 41.62 -19.65 -36.22
N GLN A 393 41.16 -20.90 -36.11
CA GLN A 393 39.73 -21.23 -36.08
C GLN A 393 39.08 -20.73 -34.79
N TRP A 394 39.74 -20.96 -33.64
CA TRP A 394 39.31 -20.40 -32.36
C TRP A 394 39.28 -18.87 -32.34
N GLU A 395 40.29 -18.19 -32.89
CA GLU A 395 40.29 -16.72 -33.02
C GLU A 395 39.12 -16.21 -33.88
N ALA A 396 38.83 -16.89 -34.99
CA ALA A 396 37.73 -16.50 -35.87
C ALA A 396 36.36 -16.68 -35.19
N ASP A 397 36.13 -17.82 -34.55
CA ASP A 397 34.87 -18.13 -33.86
C ASP A 397 34.64 -17.19 -32.65
N MET A 398 35.67 -16.93 -31.84
CA MET A 398 35.56 -15.98 -30.72
C MET A 398 35.25 -14.55 -31.19
N LYS A 399 35.86 -14.13 -32.31
CA LYS A 399 35.65 -12.79 -32.85
C LYS A 399 34.25 -12.62 -33.46
N ALA A 400 33.68 -13.70 -33.99
CA ALA A 400 32.28 -13.73 -34.44
C ALA A 400 31.32 -13.63 -33.24
N GLN A 401 31.55 -14.41 -32.18
CA GLN A 401 30.74 -14.41 -30.95
C GLN A 401 30.71 -13.01 -30.28
N LEU A 402 31.87 -12.35 -30.21
CA LEU A 402 32.01 -10.99 -29.69
C LEU A 402 31.14 -9.97 -30.44
N LYS A 403 31.15 -10.07 -31.77
CA LYS A 403 30.41 -9.16 -32.65
C LYS A 403 28.90 -9.35 -32.56
N GLU A 404 28.46 -10.59 -32.37
CA GLU A 404 27.05 -10.93 -32.16
C GLU A 404 26.54 -10.38 -30.82
N ASN A 405 27.31 -10.55 -29.74
CA ASN A 405 26.99 -10.01 -28.42
C ASN A 405 26.92 -8.47 -28.41
N GLU A 406 27.82 -7.78 -29.12
CA GLU A 406 27.78 -6.31 -29.27
C GLU A 406 26.51 -5.85 -30.01
N LEU A 407 26.12 -6.57 -31.06
CA LEU A 407 24.94 -6.24 -31.86
C LEU A 407 23.64 -6.44 -31.07
N GLU A 408 23.56 -7.49 -30.24
CA GLU A 408 22.43 -7.69 -29.33
C GLU A 408 22.34 -6.59 -28.27
N ALA A 409 23.47 -6.20 -27.66
CA ALA A 409 23.51 -5.14 -26.66
C ALA A 409 23.01 -3.79 -27.23
N GLU A 410 23.38 -3.44 -28.46
CA GLU A 410 22.88 -2.23 -29.13
C GLU A 410 21.37 -2.27 -29.41
N LYS A 411 20.86 -3.40 -29.92
CA LYS A 411 19.41 -3.57 -30.19
C LYS A 411 18.60 -3.41 -28.91
N TRP A 412 19.07 -3.98 -27.81
CA TRP A 412 18.41 -3.87 -26.51
C TRP A 412 18.46 -2.46 -25.92
N LYS A 413 19.59 -1.74 -26.07
CA LYS A 413 19.72 -0.33 -25.64
C LYS A 413 18.68 0.57 -26.32
N LYS A 414 18.50 0.44 -27.64
CA LYS A 414 17.48 1.20 -28.39
C LYS A 414 16.06 0.95 -27.89
N SER A 415 15.71 -0.31 -27.59
CA SER A 415 14.38 -0.65 -27.09
C SER A 415 14.07 -0.05 -25.70
N LEU A 416 15.10 0.12 -24.86
CA LEU A 416 14.94 0.70 -23.53
C LEU A 416 14.73 2.22 -23.60
N GLU A 417 15.47 2.91 -24.46
CA GLU A 417 15.31 4.36 -24.71
C GLU A 417 13.88 4.70 -25.16
N GLU A 418 13.29 3.88 -26.03
CA GLU A 418 11.89 4.04 -26.45
C GLU A 418 10.88 3.91 -25.30
N LYS A 419 11.07 2.94 -24.40
CA LYS A 419 10.19 2.75 -23.24
C LYS A 419 10.30 3.88 -22.23
N LEU A 420 11.51 4.39 -22.01
CA LEU A 420 11.74 5.53 -21.11
C LEU A 420 11.06 6.80 -21.65
N LYS A 421 11.12 7.01 -22.96
CA LYS A 421 10.47 8.12 -23.63
C LYS A 421 8.94 8.07 -23.46
N GLN A 422 8.33 6.89 -23.63
CA GLN A 422 6.89 6.70 -23.42
C GLN A 422 6.44 7.02 -21.99
N ALA A 423 7.19 6.58 -20.97
CA ALA A 423 6.86 6.87 -19.57
C ALA A 423 6.96 8.37 -19.25
N ASN A 424 7.92 9.08 -19.82
CA ASN A 424 8.07 10.52 -19.63
C ASN A 424 6.94 11.31 -20.31
N GLU A 425 6.51 10.87 -21.50
CA GLU A 425 5.36 11.45 -22.20
C GLU A 425 4.04 11.27 -21.41
N GLU A 426 3.85 10.14 -20.73
CA GLU A 426 2.70 9.93 -19.84
C GLU A 426 2.75 10.84 -18.61
N LYS A 427 3.93 11.04 -18.02
CA LYS A 427 4.13 11.94 -16.87
C LYS A 427 3.79 13.39 -17.22
N GLU A 428 4.25 13.89 -18.37
CA GLU A 428 3.94 15.24 -18.85
C GLU A 428 2.44 15.47 -19.05
N LYS A 429 1.72 14.48 -19.58
CA LYS A 429 0.25 14.57 -19.76
C LYS A 429 -0.46 14.77 -18.42
N VAL A 430 -0.07 14.06 -17.37
CA VAL A 430 -0.67 14.19 -16.03
C VAL A 430 -0.40 15.58 -15.43
N PHE A 431 0.82 16.09 -15.56
CA PHE A 431 1.16 17.44 -15.08
C PHE A 431 0.42 18.53 -15.84
N ALA A 432 0.24 18.37 -17.16
CA ALA A 432 -0.53 19.30 -17.98
C ALA A 432 -2.01 19.37 -17.54
N GLU A 433 -2.63 18.22 -17.24
CA GLU A 433 -4.01 18.17 -16.71
C GLU A 433 -4.14 18.90 -15.37
N GLN A 434 -3.18 18.74 -14.45
CA GLN A 434 -3.19 19.42 -13.16
C GLN A 434 -3.06 20.95 -13.29
N ARG A 435 -2.15 21.43 -14.15
CA ARG A 435 -1.99 22.87 -14.41
C ARG A 435 -3.26 23.49 -14.99
N LYS A 436 -3.93 22.78 -15.90
CA LYS A 436 -5.21 23.23 -16.48
C LYS A 436 -6.29 23.38 -15.41
N LEU A 437 -6.41 22.42 -14.49
CA LEU A 437 -7.39 22.46 -13.40
C LEU A 437 -7.14 23.64 -12.44
N GLU A 438 -5.88 23.96 -12.14
CA GLU A 438 -5.54 25.14 -11.30
C GLU A 438 -5.90 26.46 -11.97
N GLN A 439 -5.74 26.56 -13.29
CA GLN A 439 -6.11 27.75 -14.07
C GLN A 439 -7.63 27.94 -14.11
N GLU A 440 -8.40 26.85 -14.22
CA GLU A 440 -9.87 26.89 -14.19
C GLU A 440 -10.40 27.36 -12.83
N LYS A 441 -9.78 26.96 -11.71
CA LYS A 441 -10.14 27.43 -10.35
C LYS A 441 -10.02 28.94 -10.18
N LYS A 442 -9.05 29.56 -10.86
CA LYS A 442 -8.80 31.00 -10.76
C LYS A 442 -9.72 31.84 -11.65
N SER A 443 -10.32 31.24 -12.67
CA SER A 443 -11.03 31.98 -13.73
C SER A 443 -12.53 31.75 -13.75
N ARG A 444 -13.06 30.70 -13.11
CA ARG A 444 -14.48 30.32 -13.22
C ARG A 444 -15.12 29.98 -11.88
N PRO A 445 -16.45 30.19 -11.75
CA PRO A 445 -17.21 29.66 -10.63
C PRO A 445 -17.12 28.14 -10.57
N HIS A 446 -16.96 27.58 -9.38
CA HIS A 446 -16.79 26.15 -9.18
C HIS A 446 -17.31 25.69 -7.81
N LEU A 447 -17.71 24.42 -7.73
CA LEU A 447 -18.02 23.76 -6.46
C LEU A 447 -16.80 22.99 -5.95
N LEU A 448 -16.50 23.15 -4.67
CA LEU A 448 -15.48 22.41 -3.93
C LEU A 448 -16.16 21.50 -2.91
N ASN A 449 -15.75 20.25 -2.79
CA ASN A 449 -16.32 19.40 -1.75
C ASN A 449 -15.84 19.83 -0.35
N LEU A 450 -16.73 19.77 0.63
CA LEU A 450 -16.39 19.82 2.05
C LEU A 450 -16.43 18.41 2.63
N ASN A 451 -15.47 18.10 3.50
CA ASN A 451 -15.39 16.79 4.14
C ASN A 451 -14.99 16.93 5.61
N ALA A 452 -15.47 16.00 6.44
CA ALA A 452 -15.13 15.90 7.87
C ALA A 452 -13.62 15.88 8.12
N ASP A 453 -12.85 15.31 7.18
CA ASP A 453 -11.40 15.45 7.17
C ASP A 453 -10.99 16.72 6.39
N PRO A 454 -10.33 17.71 7.05
CA PRO A 454 -9.83 18.92 6.39
C PRO A 454 -8.93 18.65 5.18
N GLN A 455 -8.20 17.53 5.15
CA GLN A 455 -7.29 17.18 4.04
C GLN A 455 -8.01 16.72 2.77
N LEU A 456 -9.28 16.32 2.89
CA LEU A 456 -10.17 15.89 1.80
C LEU A 456 -11.05 17.02 1.27
N THR A 457 -11.08 18.16 1.96
CA THR A 457 -11.77 19.37 1.49
C THR A 457 -11.09 19.91 0.23
N ALA A 458 -11.87 20.43 -0.72
CA ALA A 458 -11.42 21.03 -1.99
C ALA A 458 -10.66 20.10 -2.97
N ARG A 459 -10.86 18.77 -2.85
CA ARG A 459 -10.25 17.76 -3.74
C ARG A 459 -11.08 17.45 -4.97
N ILE A 460 -12.41 17.50 -4.88
CA ILE A 460 -13.32 17.40 -6.01
C ILE A 460 -13.73 18.83 -6.38
N VAL A 461 -13.50 19.16 -7.64
CA VAL A 461 -13.78 20.48 -8.19
C VAL A 461 -14.70 20.29 -9.38
N TYR A 462 -15.90 20.87 -9.31
CA TYR A 462 -16.80 20.96 -10.46
C TYR A 462 -16.78 22.38 -10.99
N PRO A 463 -15.95 22.67 -12.01
CA PRO A 463 -15.99 23.97 -12.68
C PRO A 463 -17.31 24.11 -13.45
N LEU A 464 -17.98 25.25 -13.27
CA LEU A 464 -19.26 25.51 -13.89
C LEU A 464 -19.06 25.98 -15.33
N ASN A 465 -19.15 25.02 -16.25
CA ASN A 465 -18.68 25.17 -17.61
C ASN A 465 -19.78 25.47 -18.64
N ARG A 466 -21.06 25.36 -18.25
CA ARG A 466 -22.25 25.53 -19.10
C ARG A 466 -23.22 26.51 -18.44
N GLU A 467 -24.12 27.07 -19.25
CA GLU A 467 -25.19 27.96 -18.77
C GLU A 467 -26.16 27.25 -17.82
N GLU A 468 -26.39 25.95 -18.02
CA GLU A 468 -27.16 25.11 -17.12
C GLU A 468 -26.42 23.77 -16.92
N MET A 469 -26.26 23.36 -15.66
CA MET A 469 -25.66 22.08 -15.28
C MET A 469 -26.61 21.30 -14.39
N LEU A 470 -26.87 20.05 -14.77
CA LEU A 470 -27.70 19.13 -14.01
C LEU A 470 -26.89 18.42 -12.92
N ILE A 471 -27.41 18.41 -11.69
CA ILE A 471 -26.91 17.62 -10.57
C ILE A 471 -27.80 16.39 -10.39
N GLY A 472 -27.21 15.19 -10.33
CA GLY A 472 -27.98 13.95 -10.21
C GLY A 472 -27.17 12.72 -9.80
N ASN A 473 -27.86 11.58 -9.62
CA ASN A 473 -27.26 10.31 -9.18
C ASN A 473 -26.82 9.36 -10.32
N GLY A 474 -27.07 9.72 -11.59
CA GLY A 474 -26.55 9.02 -12.78
C GLY A 474 -27.19 7.66 -13.11
N LYS A 475 -28.41 7.37 -12.64
CA LYS A 475 -29.08 6.07 -12.93
C LYS A 475 -29.64 5.92 -14.34
N GLU A 476 -30.23 6.97 -14.93
CA GLU A 476 -30.81 6.91 -16.28
C GLU A 476 -30.03 7.69 -17.35
N LYS A 477 -29.49 8.87 -16.99
CA LYS A 477 -28.70 9.75 -17.86
C LYS A 477 -27.53 10.31 -17.06
N GLU A 478 -26.35 10.43 -17.70
CA GLU A 478 -25.20 11.07 -17.06
C GLU A 478 -25.49 12.56 -16.81
N PRO A 479 -25.53 13.01 -15.54
CA PRO A 479 -25.67 14.42 -15.19
C PRO A 479 -24.33 15.14 -15.38
N ASP A 480 -24.36 16.46 -15.53
CA ASP A 480 -23.14 17.26 -15.62
C ASP A 480 -22.33 17.23 -14.31
N ILE A 481 -23.03 17.08 -13.18
CA ILE A 481 -22.46 16.92 -11.84
C ILE A 481 -23.06 15.67 -11.21
N LEU A 482 -22.24 14.63 -11.10
CA LEU A 482 -22.62 13.35 -10.52
C LEU A 482 -22.41 13.37 -8.99
N LEU A 483 -23.51 13.34 -8.23
CA LEU A 483 -23.49 13.23 -6.78
C LEU A 483 -24.14 11.91 -6.35
N VAL A 484 -23.50 11.19 -5.43
CA VAL A 484 -24.02 9.92 -4.91
C VAL A 484 -24.13 10.00 -3.40
N GLY A 485 -25.34 9.87 -2.86
CA GLY A 485 -25.57 9.89 -1.43
C GLY A 485 -27.05 9.64 -1.07
N PRO A 486 -27.35 9.36 0.21
CA PRO A 486 -28.72 9.22 0.67
C PRO A 486 -29.53 10.47 0.36
N GLY A 487 -30.69 10.30 -0.30
CA GLY A 487 -31.58 11.41 -0.68
C GLY A 487 -31.17 12.20 -1.92
N ILE A 488 -30.17 11.75 -2.70
CA ILE A 488 -29.86 12.32 -4.03
C ILE A 488 -30.72 11.65 -5.10
N ASN A 489 -31.54 12.48 -5.77
CA ASN A 489 -32.44 12.04 -6.83
C ASN A 489 -31.74 12.00 -8.19
N GLU A 490 -32.38 11.38 -9.17
CA GLU A 490 -31.87 11.26 -10.55
C GLU A 490 -31.66 12.62 -11.20
N LYS A 491 -32.63 13.52 -11.02
CA LYS A 491 -32.49 14.95 -11.26
C LYS A 491 -32.70 15.65 -9.92
N HIS A 492 -31.62 16.09 -9.30
CA HIS A 492 -31.65 16.59 -7.93
C HIS A 492 -31.71 18.12 -7.87
N ALA A 493 -30.85 18.80 -8.64
CA ALA A 493 -30.87 20.26 -8.76
C ALA A 493 -30.28 20.71 -10.09
N PHE A 494 -30.57 21.96 -10.48
CA PHE A 494 -29.94 22.65 -11.59
C PHE A 494 -29.09 23.82 -11.06
N LEU A 495 -27.93 24.02 -11.66
CA LEU A 495 -27.11 25.21 -11.50
C LEU A 495 -27.12 25.99 -12.80
N ASN A 496 -27.63 27.22 -12.75
CA ASN A 496 -27.72 28.10 -13.90
C ASN A 496 -26.71 29.23 -13.75
N CYS A 497 -25.72 29.25 -14.64
CA CYS A 497 -24.71 30.30 -14.75
C CYS A 497 -25.18 31.36 -15.76
N LYS A 498 -25.52 32.54 -15.26
CA LYS A 498 -25.91 33.72 -16.04
C LYS A 498 -24.78 34.76 -16.04
N ASP A 499 -24.86 35.70 -16.97
CA ASP A 499 -23.95 36.85 -17.08
C ASP A 499 -22.47 36.44 -17.09
N GLY A 500 -22.10 35.46 -17.93
CA GLY A 500 -20.71 35.00 -18.05
C GLY A 500 -20.11 34.32 -16.81
N GLY A 501 -20.94 33.98 -15.81
CA GLY A 501 -20.50 33.37 -14.54
C GLY A 501 -20.53 34.32 -13.34
N HIS A 502 -20.89 35.59 -13.52
CA HIS A 502 -21.07 36.52 -12.40
C HIS A 502 -22.29 36.20 -11.53
N LEU A 503 -23.31 35.55 -12.10
CA LEU A 503 -24.52 35.17 -11.40
C LEU A 503 -24.74 33.65 -11.50
N VAL A 504 -24.71 32.95 -10.37
CA VAL A 504 -25.03 31.51 -10.31
C VAL A 504 -26.30 31.30 -9.49
N ILE A 505 -27.27 30.62 -10.08
CA ILE A 505 -28.57 30.34 -9.46
C ILE A 505 -28.71 28.83 -9.28
N LEU A 506 -29.05 28.41 -8.06
CA LEU A 506 -29.35 27.02 -7.74
C LEU A 506 -30.87 26.82 -7.68
N ARG A 507 -31.35 25.74 -8.32
CA ARG A 507 -32.76 25.36 -8.32
C ARG A 507 -32.93 23.86 -8.02
N PRO A 508 -33.51 23.48 -6.88
CA PRO A 508 -33.92 22.10 -6.64
C PRO A 508 -35.01 21.68 -7.64
N VAL A 509 -35.00 20.42 -8.09
CA VAL A 509 -35.99 19.96 -9.09
C VAL A 509 -37.40 19.88 -8.53
N ASN A 510 -37.55 19.47 -7.27
CA ASN A 510 -38.83 19.40 -6.57
C ASN A 510 -38.61 19.40 -5.05
N ALA A 511 -39.70 19.46 -4.28
CA ALA A 511 -39.65 19.46 -2.81
C ALA A 511 -39.05 18.18 -2.20
N ALA A 512 -39.01 17.07 -2.94
CA ALA A 512 -38.36 15.83 -2.50
C ALA A 512 -36.83 15.86 -2.69
N CYS A 513 -36.29 16.83 -3.44
CA CYS A 513 -34.86 17.07 -3.58
C CYS A 513 -34.38 17.96 -2.45
N ARG A 514 -33.94 17.35 -1.34
CA ARG A 514 -33.42 18.10 -0.20
C ARG A 514 -32.16 18.85 -0.58
N VAL A 515 -32.22 20.19 -0.61
CA VAL A 515 -31.07 21.08 -0.75
C VAL A 515 -31.09 22.07 0.40
N LEU A 516 -29.96 22.21 1.10
CA LEU A 516 -29.75 23.28 2.08
C LEU A 516 -28.69 24.23 1.57
N ILE A 517 -28.95 25.53 1.65
CA ILE A 517 -27.93 26.58 1.47
C ILE A 517 -27.73 27.21 2.84
N ASN A 518 -26.49 27.17 3.33
CA ASN A 518 -26.10 27.80 4.59
C ASN A 518 -26.94 27.29 5.77
N GLY A 519 -27.28 26.00 5.77
CA GLY A 519 -28.17 25.36 6.75
C GLY A 519 -29.68 25.60 6.58
N SER A 520 -30.11 26.48 5.68
CA SER A 520 -31.53 26.75 5.42
C SER A 520 -32.06 25.91 4.24
N PRO A 521 -33.23 25.26 4.35
CA PRO A 521 -33.80 24.48 3.25
C PRO A 521 -34.30 25.39 2.13
N VAL A 522 -34.04 24.97 0.90
CA VAL A 522 -34.34 25.73 -0.31
C VAL A 522 -35.33 24.95 -1.17
N TYR A 523 -36.37 25.64 -1.63
CA TYR A 523 -37.45 25.06 -2.45
C TYR A 523 -37.70 25.82 -3.76
N LYS A 524 -37.05 26.98 -3.95
CA LYS A 524 -37.19 27.87 -5.10
C LYS A 524 -35.81 28.25 -5.63
N GLU A 525 -35.77 28.88 -6.80
CA GLU A 525 -34.54 29.46 -7.36
C GLU A 525 -33.89 30.40 -6.36
N THR A 526 -32.63 30.12 -6.03
CA THR A 526 -31.85 30.87 -5.04
C THR A 526 -30.49 31.23 -5.61
N LYS A 527 -30.11 32.50 -5.49
CA LYS A 527 -28.79 32.98 -5.89
C LYS A 527 -27.73 32.43 -4.95
N LEU A 528 -26.66 31.87 -5.51
CA LEU A 528 -25.47 31.45 -4.76
C LEU A 528 -24.45 32.58 -4.73
N HIS A 529 -23.80 32.72 -3.57
CA HIS A 529 -22.74 33.68 -3.31
C HIS A 529 -21.43 32.97 -2.94
N HIS A 530 -20.29 33.61 -3.21
CA HIS A 530 -18.98 33.11 -2.82
C HIS A 530 -18.97 32.67 -1.34
N ASN A 531 -18.42 31.48 -1.09
CA ASN A 531 -18.39 30.78 0.20
C ASN A 531 -19.71 30.13 0.64
N ASP A 532 -20.78 30.12 -0.15
CA ASP A 532 -22.01 29.41 0.21
C ASP A 532 -21.80 27.92 0.44
N ARG A 533 -22.31 27.41 1.56
CA ARG A 533 -22.28 25.98 1.92
C ARG A 533 -23.55 25.37 1.35
N VAL A 534 -23.38 24.42 0.43
CA VAL A 534 -24.50 23.76 -0.23
C VAL A 534 -24.51 22.29 0.16
N LEU A 535 -25.56 21.86 0.85
CA LEU A 535 -25.82 20.46 1.13
C LEU A 535 -26.83 19.92 0.11
N PHE A 536 -26.44 18.88 -0.61
CA PHE A 536 -27.35 18.08 -1.43
C PHE A 536 -27.71 16.78 -0.70
N GLY A 537 -29.00 16.45 -0.66
CA GLY A 537 -29.52 15.25 -0.01
C GLY A 537 -29.24 15.21 1.50
N GLY A 538 -28.65 14.11 1.96
CA GLY A 538 -28.30 13.87 3.36
C GLY A 538 -26.84 14.15 3.73
N THR A 539 -25.92 14.08 2.76
CA THR A 539 -24.49 13.88 3.06
C THR A 539 -23.53 14.65 2.15
N GLN A 540 -24.01 15.23 1.04
CA GLN A 540 -23.14 15.81 0.03
C GLN A 540 -22.95 17.31 0.30
N LEU A 541 -21.89 17.67 1.03
CA LEU A 541 -21.62 19.05 1.45
C LEU A 541 -20.53 19.69 0.56
N TRP A 542 -20.80 20.91 0.09
CA TRP A 542 -19.97 21.61 -0.89
C TRP A 542 -19.82 23.09 -0.50
N VAL A 543 -18.70 23.71 -0.88
CA VAL A 543 -18.54 25.17 -0.92
C VAL A 543 -18.64 25.63 -2.35
N PHE A 544 -19.49 26.63 -2.58
CA PHE A 544 -19.49 27.37 -3.82
C PHE A 544 -18.44 28.48 -3.80
N LYS A 545 -17.54 28.48 -4.80
CA LYS A 545 -16.53 29.51 -4.97
C LYS A 545 -16.79 30.23 -6.29
N ASN A 546 -16.92 31.56 -6.21
CA ASN A 546 -17.02 32.41 -7.38
C ASN A 546 -15.87 33.41 -7.42
N PRO A 547 -14.83 33.21 -8.25
CA PRO A 547 -13.73 34.16 -8.43
C PRO A 547 -14.15 35.47 -9.12
N LEU A 548 -15.34 35.51 -9.76
CA LEU A 548 -15.85 36.65 -10.52
C LEU A 548 -16.81 37.54 -9.71
N GLU A 549 -17.18 37.11 -8.50
CA GLU A 549 -17.96 37.90 -7.55
C GLU A 549 -16.95 38.66 -6.67
N GLY A 550 -16.80 39.97 -6.88
CA GLY A 550 -15.82 40.78 -6.14
C GLY A 550 -15.96 40.62 -4.62
N GLU A 551 -14.86 40.80 -3.87
CA GLU A 551 -14.72 40.57 -2.41
C GLU A 551 -15.68 41.37 -1.50
N THR A 552 -16.65 42.09 -2.05
CA THR A 552 -17.38 43.18 -1.39
C THR A 552 -18.73 42.81 -0.77
N VAL A 553 -19.19 41.54 -0.75
CA VAL A 553 -20.57 41.23 -0.28
C VAL A 553 -20.65 40.44 1.03
N ARG A 554 -19.57 39.87 1.56
CA ARG A 554 -19.44 39.43 2.97
C ARG A 554 -18.04 38.84 3.20
N PRO A 555 -17.12 39.53 3.90
CA PRO A 555 -15.88 38.91 4.34
C PRO A 555 -16.24 38.02 5.55
N SER A 556 -16.60 36.75 5.31
CA SER A 556 -16.46 35.78 6.39
C SER A 556 -14.97 35.51 6.53
N THR A 557 -14.33 36.13 7.52
CA THR A 557 -12.96 35.83 7.98
C THR A 557 -12.81 34.42 8.57
N VAL A 558 -13.80 33.55 8.35
CA VAL A 558 -13.90 32.20 8.88
C VAL A 558 -13.61 31.24 7.74
N ASP A 559 -12.57 30.42 7.89
CA ASP A 559 -12.32 29.30 7.01
C ASP A 559 -13.54 28.37 7.03
N VAL A 560 -14.15 28.19 5.86
CA VAL A 560 -15.32 27.33 5.72
C VAL A 560 -14.89 25.87 5.88
N THR A 561 -14.97 25.35 7.09
CA THR A 561 -14.70 23.94 7.42
C THR A 561 -15.99 23.13 7.39
N PHE A 562 -15.84 21.81 7.31
CA PHE A 562 -16.99 20.90 7.38
C PHE A 562 -17.68 20.95 8.74
N GLU A 563 -16.92 21.06 9.84
CA GLU A 563 -17.45 21.18 11.20
C GLU A 563 -18.30 22.46 11.34
N TYR A 564 -17.79 23.59 10.83
CA TYR A 564 -18.52 24.85 10.78
C TYR A 564 -19.83 24.71 10.01
N ALA A 565 -19.78 24.10 8.81
CA ALA A 565 -20.95 23.91 7.98
C ALA A 565 -21.97 22.95 8.62
N GLN A 566 -21.53 21.92 9.35
CA GLN A 566 -22.43 21.02 10.09
C GLN A 566 -23.06 21.69 11.32
N GLN A 567 -22.29 22.49 12.06
CA GLN A 567 -22.80 23.29 13.18
C GLN A 567 -23.87 24.28 12.69
N GLU A 568 -23.60 24.99 11.59
CA GLU A 568 -24.56 25.92 10.95
C GLU A 568 -25.87 25.20 10.54
N ILE A 569 -25.78 23.97 10.03
CA ILE A 569 -26.95 23.13 9.72
C ILE A 569 -27.69 22.71 10.99
N ALA A 570 -26.98 22.30 12.04
CA ALA A 570 -27.56 21.82 13.30
C ALA A 570 -28.27 22.95 14.08
N GLU A 571 -27.67 24.14 14.15
CA GLU A 571 -28.24 25.32 14.79
C GLU A 571 -29.54 25.75 14.13
N LYS A 572 -29.57 25.80 12.79
CA LYS A 572 -30.77 26.14 12.03
C LYS A 572 -31.86 25.07 12.07
N ALA A 573 -31.50 23.83 12.40
CA ALA A 573 -32.44 22.76 12.68
C ALA A 573 -32.97 22.77 14.13
N GLY A 574 -32.50 23.70 14.98
CA GLY A 574 -32.96 23.85 16.37
C GLY A 574 -32.25 22.94 17.38
N LEU A 575 -31.14 22.29 17.01
CA LEU A 575 -30.36 21.42 17.88
C LEU A 575 -29.20 22.21 18.53
N LYS A 576 -29.24 22.42 19.85
CA LYS A 576 -28.11 23.01 20.59
C LYS A 576 -26.97 22.00 20.71
N VAL A 577 -25.85 22.23 20.03
CA VAL A 577 -24.62 21.46 20.21
C VAL A 577 -23.90 22.03 21.46
N SER A 578 -23.81 21.26 22.55
CA SER A 578 -23.17 21.73 23.78
C SER A 578 -21.65 21.84 23.60
N THR A 579 -21.11 23.04 23.73
CA THR A 579 -19.68 23.28 23.86
C THR A 579 -19.29 23.28 25.34
N THR A 580 -18.62 22.23 25.80
CA THR A 580 -17.74 22.32 26.97
C THR A 580 -16.55 21.40 26.77
N PRO A 581 -15.30 21.91 26.82
CA PRO A 581 -14.13 21.05 26.85
C PRO A 581 -14.05 20.43 28.24
N ALA A 582 -14.10 19.11 28.33
CA ALA A 582 -13.83 18.39 29.57
C ALA A 582 -12.34 18.46 29.87
N ASN A 583 -11.94 19.43 30.68
CA ASN A 583 -10.76 19.31 31.53
C ASN A 583 -11.06 18.23 32.58
N THR A 584 -10.46 17.06 32.46
CA THR A 584 -9.81 16.30 33.56
C THR A 584 -9.07 15.11 32.99
#